data_AF-D7J099-F1
#
_entry.id   AF-D7J099-F1
#
_cell.length_a   1.000
_cell.length_b   1.000
_cell.length_c   1.000
_cell.angle_alpha   90.00
_cell.angle_beta   90.00
_cell.angle_gamma   90.00
#
_symmetry.space_group_name_H-M   'P 1'
#
loop_
_entity.id
_entity.type
_entity.pdbx_description
1 polymer ?
#
loop_
_entity_poly.entity_id
_entity_poly.type
_entity_poly.pdbx_seq_one_letter_code
_entity_poly.pdbx_strand_id
1 'polypeptide(L)' 'GSHKGAERGAILYTIALTCRMHKVNLFEYLTDVINRTAEWQPNTPIEKYRELLPDRWEKAND' A
#
# COMPACT_ATOMS: atom_id res chain seq x y z
N GLY A 1 -17.02 1.73 -19.33
CA GLY A 1 -15.99 1.66 -18.26
C GLY A 1 -15.49 0.24 -18.15
N SER A 2 -14.22 0.01 -17.78
CA SER A 2 -13.66 -1.33 -17.59
C SER A 2 -14.00 -1.84 -16.18
N HIS A 3 -14.59 -3.03 -16.06
CA HIS A 3 -14.87 -3.68 -14.76
C HIS A 3 -13.61 -3.78 -13.90
N LYS A 4 -12.48 -4.19 -14.50
CA LYS A 4 -11.18 -4.27 -13.82
C LYS A 4 -10.68 -2.89 -13.37
N GLY A 5 -11.00 -1.84 -14.11
CA GLY A 5 -10.67 -0.46 -13.73
C GLY A 5 -11.47 -0.01 -12.51
N ALA A 6 -12.76 -0.31 -12.47
CA ALA A 6 -13.63 0.00 -11.33
C ALA A 6 -13.18 -0.74 -10.06
N GLU A 7 -12.84 -2.02 -10.18
CA GLU A 7 -12.32 -2.84 -9.09
C GLU A 7 -11.02 -2.26 -8.50
N ARG A 8 -10.04 -1.96 -9.35
CA ARG A 8 -8.78 -1.32 -8.92
C ARG A 8 -9.02 0.05 -8.29
N GLY A 9 -9.96 0.82 -8.83
CA GLY A 9 -10.38 2.11 -8.27
C GLY A 9 -10.95 1.98 -6.86
N ALA A 10 -11.81 0.99 -6.61
CA ALA A 10 -12.38 0.73 -5.30
C ALA A 10 -11.31 0.29 -4.28
N ILE A 11 -10.33 -0.52 -4.70
CA ILE A 11 -9.19 -0.92 -3.86
C ILE A 11 -8.36 0.30 -3.48
N LEU A 12 -7.95 1.12 -4.47
CA LEU A 12 -7.16 2.33 -4.21
C LEU A 12 -7.91 3.32 -3.30
N TYR A 13 -9.22 3.49 -3.52
CA TYR A 13 -10.06 4.34 -2.67
C TYR A 13 -10.09 3.85 -1.22
N THR A 14 -10.20 2.54 -1.01
CA THR A 14 -10.16 1.93 0.32
C THR A 14 -8.81 2.18 1.00
N ILE A 15 -7.70 2.03 0.28
CA ILE A 15 -6.35 2.34 0.79
C ILE A 15 -6.25 3.82 1.17
N ALA A 16 -6.73 4.73 0.32
CA ALA A 16 -6.70 6.17 0.57
C ALA A 16 -7.48 6.56 1.84
N LEU A 17 -8.65 5.96 2.07
CA LEU A 17 -9.42 6.17 3.30
C LEU A 17 -8.68 5.63 4.53
N THR A 18 -8.07 4.46 4.45
CA THR A 18 -7.28 3.88 5.55
C THR A 18 -6.05 4.76 5.87
N CYS A 19 -5.32 5.23 4.86
CA CYS A 19 -4.22 6.20 5.07
C CYS A 19 -4.71 7.46 5.80
N ARG A 20 -5.86 8.01 5.39
CA ARG A 20 -6.48 9.16 6.07
C ARG A 20 -6.80 8.87 7.53
N MET A 21 -7.35 7.70 7.84
CA MET A 21 -7.68 7.29 9.21
C MET A 21 -6.44 7.19 10.10
N HIS A 22 -5.32 6.73 9.54
CA HIS A 22 -4.04 6.57 10.25
C HIS A 22 -3.11 7.80 10.13
N LYS A 23 -3.58 8.92 9.56
CA LYS A 23 -2.79 10.15 9.34
C LYS A 23 -1.50 9.91 8.53
N VAL A 24 -1.54 8.94 7.62
CA VAL A 24 -0.46 8.59 6.69
C VAL A 24 -0.63 9.39 5.39
N ASN A 25 0.47 9.93 4.88
CA ASN A 25 0.48 10.56 3.56
C ASN A 25 0.35 9.48 2.47
N LEU A 26 -0.72 9.55 1.67
CA LEU A 26 -1.01 8.55 0.64
C LEU A 26 0.10 8.45 -0.42
N PHE A 27 0.66 9.58 -0.84
CA PHE A 27 1.67 9.58 -1.90
C PHE A 27 2.97 8.94 -1.40
N GLU A 28 3.45 9.35 -0.22
CA GLU A 28 4.65 8.76 0.39
C GLU A 28 4.48 7.25 0.62
N TYR A 29 3.32 6.85 1.14
CA TYR A 29 2.98 5.45 1.36
C TYR A 29 3.03 4.64 0.05
N LEU A 30 2.36 5.10 -1.01
CA LEU A 30 2.33 4.35 -2.28
C LEU A 30 3.72 4.27 -2.91
N THR A 31 4.49 5.35 -2.89
CA THR A 31 5.86 5.37 -3.39
C THR A 31 6.73 4.35 -2.65
N ASP A 32 6.70 4.36 -1.33
CA ASP A 32 7.49 3.45 -0.51
C ASP A 32 7.06 1.98 -0.68
N VAL A 33 5.76 1.70 -0.63
CA VAL A 33 5.23 0.32 -0.80
C VAL A 33 5.57 -0.24 -2.18
N ILE A 34 5.43 0.54 -3.26
CA ILE A 34 5.77 0.08 -4.61
C ILE A 34 7.27 -0.19 -4.72
N ASN A 35 8.11 0.70 -4.18
CA ASN A 35 9.56 0.54 -4.25
C ASN A 35 10.03 -0.67 -3.42
N ARG A 36 9.56 -0.83 -2.17
CA ARG A 36 9.90 -1.99 -1.33
C ARG A 36 9.49 -3.31 -1.99
N THR A 37 8.27 -3.37 -2.53
CA THR A 37 7.74 -4.62 -3.08
C THR A 37 8.32 -5.00 -4.45
N ALA A 38 8.90 -4.05 -5.18
CA ALA A 38 9.56 -4.32 -6.46
C ALA A 38 10.75 -5.29 -6.33
N GLU A 39 11.40 -5.33 -5.17
CA GLU A 39 12.56 -6.18 -4.89
C GLU A 39 12.19 -7.55 -4.27
N TRP A 40 10.91 -7.79 -4.00
CA TRP A 40 10.46 -8.97 -3.25
C TRP A 40 10.34 -10.23 -4.12
N GLN A 41 10.69 -11.37 -3.54
CA GLN A 41 10.59 -12.67 -4.20
C GLN A 41 9.12 -13.14 -4.28
N PRO A 42 8.73 -13.98 -5.26
CA PRO A 42 7.34 -14.46 -5.41
C PRO A 42 6.77 -15.20 -4.19
N ASN A 43 7.63 -15.76 -3.35
CA ASN A 43 7.29 -16.49 -2.12
C ASN A 43 7.47 -15.63 -0.85
N THR A 44 7.46 -14.31 -0.98
CA THR A 44 7.60 -13.42 0.17
C THR A 44 6.49 -13.69 1.20
N PRO A 45 6.82 -13.90 2.48
CA PRO A 45 5.83 -14.20 3.51
C PRO A 45 4.77 -13.09 3.64
N ILE A 46 3.52 -13.48 3.92
CA ILE A 46 2.39 -12.55 4.02
C ILE A 46 2.60 -11.53 5.15
N GLU A 47 3.36 -11.91 6.19
CA GLU A 47 3.71 -11.09 7.33
C GLU A 47 4.45 -9.82 6.91
N LYS A 48 5.30 -9.89 5.88
CA LYS A 48 5.99 -8.69 5.35
C LYS A 48 5.00 -7.70 4.73
N TYR A 49 3.98 -8.19 4.02
CA TYR A 49 2.93 -7.32 3.48
C TYR A 49 2.07 -6.69 4.59
N ARG A 50 1.90 -7.39 5.72
CA ARG A 50 1.13 -6.88 6.86
C ARG A 50 1.79 -5.66 7.51
N GLU A 51 3.11 -5.61 7.53
CA GLU A 51 3.91 -4.46 7.99
C GLU A 51 3.78 -3.23 7.08
N LEU A 52 3.42 -3.46 5.81
CA LEU A 52 3.18 -2.38 4.86
C LEU A 52 1.76 -1.81 4.90
N LEU A 53 0.85 -2.33 5.72
CA LEU A 53 -0.50 -1.74 5.82
C LEU A 53 -0.44 -0.36 6.50
N PRO A 54 -1.34 0.60 6.18
CA PRO A 54 -1.23 1.95 6.69
C PRO A 54 -1.30 2.08 8.23
N ASP A 55 -1.84 1.07 8.93
CA ASP A 55 -1.87 1.03 10.39
C ASP A 55 -0.55 0.63 11.05
N ARG A 56 0.35 -0.01 10.27
CA ARG A 56 1.67 -0.49 10.71
C ARG A 56 2.83 0.09 9.91
N TRP A 57 2.51 0.88 8.90
CA TRP A 57 3.51 1.44 7.99
C TRP A 57 4.42 2.41 8.74
N GLU A 58 5.69 2.06 8.78
CA GLU A 58 6.77 2.94 9.18
C GLU A 58 7.49 3.44 7.94
N LYS A 59 7.55 4.77 7.79
CA LYS A 59 8.26 5.42 6.69
C LYS A 59 9.70 4.91 6.67
N ALA A 60 10.20 4.57 5.47
CA ALA A 60 11.60 4.21 5.34
C ALA A 60 12.43 5.42 5.79
N ASN A 61 13.41 5.21 6.65
CA ASN A 61 14.41 6.24 6.90
C ASN A 61 15.26 6.35 5.63
N ASP A 62 15.27 7.54 5.02
CA ASP A 62 16.14 7.87 3.88
C ASP A 62 17.63 7.84 4.28
#